data_AF-A0A9X9LRZ4-F1
#
_entry.id   AF-A0A9X9LRZ4-F1
#
_cell.length_a   1.000
_cell.length_b   1.000
_cell.length_c   1.000
_cell.angle_alpha   90.00
_cell.angle_beta   90.00
_cell.angle_gamma   90.00
#
_symmetry.space_group_name_H-M   'P 1'
#
loop_
_entity.id
_entity.type
_entity.pdbx_description
1 polymer ?
#
loop_
_entity_poly.entity_id
_entity_poly.type
_entity_poly.pdbx_seq_one_letter_code
_entity_poly.pdbx_strand_id
1 'polypeptide(L)'
;MLSPPRGLLGLPPGKANKNVQWDEDSVEYMLANPVRIAFVLVVHGRASRQLQRMFKAIYHKDHFYYIHVDKRSNYLHRQVLQFARQYGNVRVTPWRMATIWGGASLLSTYLQSMRDLLEMTDWPWDFFINLSAADYPIRTNDQLVAFLSRYRDMNFLKSHGRDNARFIRKQGLDRLFLECDAHMWRLGDRRIPEGIAVDGGSDWFLLNRKFVEYVTFSTDDLVTKMKQFYSYTLLPAESFFHTVLENSPHCDTMVDNNLRITNWNRKLGCKCQYKHIVDWCGCSPNDFKPQDFHRFQQTARPTFFARKFEAVVNQEIIGQLDYYLYGNYPAGTPGLRSYWENVYDEPD
;
A
#
# COMPACT_ATOMS: atom_id res chain seq x y z
N MET A 1 12.03 7.22 52.17
CA MET A 1 11.40 8.08 51.15
C MET A 1 10.78 7.19 50.10
N LEU A 2 9.46 7.05 50.14
CA LEU A 2 8.67 6.28 49.18
C LEU A 2 8.51 7.12 47.90
N SER A 3 8.86 6.54 46.75
CA SER A 3 8.59 7.15 45.44
C SER A 3 7.09 7.24 45.19
N PRO A 4 6.57 8.37 44.65
CA PRO A 4 5.14 8.51 44.43
C PRO A 4 4.69 7.68 43.22
N PRO A 5 3.40 7.28 43.18
CA PRO A 5 2.84 6.46 42.13
C PRO A 5 2.70 7.27 40.83
N ARG A 6 3.08 6.67 39.69
CA ARG A 6 2.80 7.22 38.35
C ARG A 6 1.29 7.11 38.07
N GLY A 7 0.55 8.14 38.43
CA GLY A 7 -0.84 8.35 38.02
C GLY A 7 -0.92 9.08 36.67
N LEU A 8 -1.94 8.69 35.90
CA LEU A 8 -2.49 9.34 34.70
C LEU A 8 -1.60 9.32 33.44
N LEU A 9 -1.74 8.25 32.65
CA LEU A 9 -1.51 8.29 31.21
C LEU A 9 -2.53 9.26 30.59
N GLY A 10 -2.14 10.53 30.47
CA GLY A 10 -2.82 11.48 29.61
C GLY A 10 -2.78 10.98 28.17
N LEU A 11 -3.85 11.27 27.40
CA LEU A 11 -3.85 11.08 25.95
C LEU A 11 -2.55 11.67 25.36
N PRO A 12 -1.86 10.97 24.42
CA PRO A 12 -0.69 11.54 23.79
C PRO A 12 -1.02 12.93 23.20
N PRO A 13 -0.09 13.89 23.27
CA PRO A 13 -0.28 15.20 22.65
C PRO A 13 -0.66 15.01 21.18
N GLY A 14 -1.55 15.87 20.68
CA GLY A 14 -2.29 15.67 19.43
C GLY A 14 -1.43 15.31 18.21
N LYS A 15 -2.09 14.77 17.18
CA LYS A 15 -1.50 14.24 15.94
C LYS A 15 -0.34 15.10 15.40
N ALA A 16 0.86 14.53 15.37
CA ALA A 16 1.98 15.11 14.66
C ALA A 16 1.70 15.03 13.15
N ASN A 17 1.74 16.18 12.47
CA ASN A 17 1.72 16.25 11.02
C ASN A 17 2.95 17.03 10.56
N LYS A 18 4.01 16.30 10.23
CA LYS A 18 5.24 16.94 9.71
C LYS A 18 4.99 17.38 8.26
N ASN A 19 5.13 18.68 8.02
CA ASN A 19 5.09 19.22 6.68
C ASN A 19 6.38 18.85 5.93
N VAL A 20 6.20 18.35 4.71
CA VAL A 20 7.29 18.13 3.76
C VAL A 20 7.39 19.35 2.86
N GLN A 21 8.57 19.96 2.78
CA GLN A 21 8.85 20.99 1.80
C GLN A 21 8.85 20.36 0.40
N TRP A 22 8.08 20.94 -0.51
CA TRP A 22 7.97 20.47 -1.87
C TRP A 22 8.32 21.60 -2.82
N ASP A 23 9.46 21.44 -3.47
CA ASP A 23 9.92 22.27 -4.58
C ASP A 23 10.39 21.30 -5.68
N GLU A 24 9.96 21.48 -6.93
CA GLU A 24 10.28 20.51 -7.99
C GLU A 24 11.80 20.45 -8.25
N ASP A 25 12.50 21.56 -8.03
CA ASP A 25 13.95 21.66 -8.17
C ASP A 25 14.70 20.90 -7.04
N SER A 26 14.02 20.60 -5.92
CA SER A 26 14.62 19.89 -4.78
C SER A 26 14.93 18.42 -5.04
N VAL A 27 14.53 17.92 -6.22
CA VAL A 27 14.60 16.50 -6.60
C VAL A 27 15.77 16.21 -7.56
N GLU A 28 16.53 17.22 -8.00
CA GLU A 28 17.63 17.06 -8.98
C GLU A 28 19.04 16.84 -8.40
N TYR A 29 19.18 16.71 -7.08
CA TYR A 29 20.51 16.52 -6.47
C TYR A 29 20.98 15.07 -6.50
N MET A 30 22.20 14.83 -6.99
CA MET A 30 22.88 13.53 -6.81
C MET A 30 23.11 13.27 -5.32
N LEU A 31 22.53 12.18 -4.82
CA LEU A 31 22.59 11.82 -3.41
C LEU A 31 23.81 10.97 -3.10
N ALA A 32 24.55 11.35 -2.06
CA ALA A 32 25.69 10.57 -1.56
C ALA A 32 25.29 9.22 -0.91
N ASN A 33 24.03 9.08 -0.47
CA ASN A 33 23.52 7.88 0.18
C ASN A 33 22.04 7.62 -0.22
N PRO A 34 21.80 7.13 -1.45
CA PRO A 34 20.46 6.88 -1.95
C PRO A 34 19.79 5.70 -1.23
N VAL A 35 18.50 5.84 -0.91
CA VAL A 35 17.72 4.77 -0.32
C VAL A 35 17.52 3.59 -1.28
N ARG A 36 17.44 2.39 -0.71
CA ARG A 36 17.06 1.16 -1.40
C ARG A 36 15.65 0.77 -0.97
N ILE A 37 14.78 0.45 -1.92
CA ILE A 37 13.35 0.28 -1.66
C ILE A 37 12.98 -1.19 -1.73
N ALA A 38 12.23 -1.69 -0.75
CA ALA A 38 11.52 -2.96 -0.81
C ALA A 38 10.07 -2.72 -1.27
N PHE A 39 9.79 -3.07 -2.52
CA PHE A 39 8.45 -3.08 -3.09
C PHE A 39 7.75 -4.41 -2.75
N VAL A 40 6.62 -4.34 -2.05
CA VAL A 40 5.73 -5.48 -1.85
C VAL A 40 4.56 -5.38 -2.82
N LEU A 41 4.56 -6.27 -3.80
CA LEU A 41 3.51 -6.33 -4.82
C LEU A 41 2.47 -7.36 -4.38
N VAL A 42 1.26 -6.91 -4.04
CA VAL A 42 0.13 -7.79 -3.68
C VAL A 42 -0.82 -7.85 -4.87
N VAL A 43 -0.79 -8.98 -5.60
CA VAL A 43 -1.41 -9.08 -6.91
C VAL A 43 -2.38 -10.26 -7.02
N HIS A 44 -3.40 -10.10 -7.86
CA HIS A 44 -4.41 -11.11 -8.16
C HIS A 44 -4.98 -10.90 -9.56
N GLY A 45 -5.78 -11.84 -10.05
CA GLY A 45 -6.48 -11.72 -11.33
C GLY A 45 -5.67 -12.25 -12.52
N ARG A 46 -5.87 -11.67 -13.71
CA ARG A 46 -5.37 -12.19 -14.99
C ARG A 46 -4.42 -11.25 -15.74
N ALA A 47 -4.29 -10.00 -15.29
CA ALA A 47 -3.56 -8.92 -15.98
C ALA A 47 -2.02 -9.04 -15.88
N SER A 48 -1.45 -10.20 -16.22
CA SER A 48 -0.01 -10.48 -16.11
C SER A 48 0.85 -9.54 -16.95
N ARG A 49 0.42 -9.20 -18.17
CA ARG A 49 1.17 -8.30 -19.06
C ARG A 49 1.17 -6.85 -18.55
N GLN A 50 0.06 -6.39 -17.96
CA GLN A 50 0.01 -5.08 -17.32
C GLN A 50 0.90 -5.04 -16.08
N LEU A 51 0.92 -6.11 -15.27
CA LEU A 51 1.85 -6.24 -14.14
C LEU A 51 3.31 -6.17 -14.59
N GLN A 52 3.68 -6.90 -15.65
CA GLN A 52 5.02 -6.86 -16.23
C GLN A 52 5.39 -5.46 -16.75
N ARG A 53 4.44 -4.75 -17.36
CA ARG A 53 4.64 -3.38 -17.83
C ARG A 53 4.92 -2.43 -16.66
N MET A 54 4.09 -2.46 -15.62
CA MET A 54 4.29 -1.65 -14.42
C MET A 54 5.61 -2.01 -13.72
N PHE A 55 5.91 -3.30 -13.57
CA PHE A 55 7.18 -3.79 -13.01
C PHE A 55 8.38 -3.21 -13.76
N LYS A 56 8.35 -3.21 -15.10
CA LYS A 56 9.40 -2.60 -15.93
C LYS A 56 9.61 -1.11 -15.62
N ALA A 57 8.53 -0.35 -15.41
CA ALA A 57 8.62 1.08 -15.09
C ALA A 57 9.23 1.35 -13.71
N ILE A 58 8.97 0.50 -12.71
CA ILE A 58 9.49 0.66 -11.35
C ILE A 58 10.81 -0.08 -11.10
N TYR A 59 11.31 -0.86 -12.07
CA TYR A 59 12.48 -1.70 -11.87
C TYR A 59 13.78 -0.89 -11.78
N HIS A 60 14.56 -1.15 -10.73
CA HIS A 60 15.95 -0.74 -10.63
C HIS A 60 16.75 -1.85 -9.93
N LYS A 61 18.00 -2.06 -10.35
CA LYS A 61 18.87 -3.14 -9.85
C LYS A 61 19.16 -3.07 -8.34
N ASP A 62 19.09 -1.87 -7.75
CA ASP A 62 19.44 -1.65 -6.35
C ASP A 62 18.24 -1.78 -5.40
N HIS A 63 17.02 -1.85 -5.93
CA HIS A 63 15.78 -2.09 -5.18
C HIS A 63 15.45 -3.57 -5.09
N PHE A 64 14.42 -3.89 -4.32
CA PHE A 64 13.98 -5.26 -4.07
C PHE A 64 12.48 -5.41 -4.30
N TYR A 65 12.06 -6.56 -4.82
CA TYR A 65 10.68 -6.80 -5.19
C TYR A 65 10.22 -8.12 -4.58
N TYR A 66 9.31 -8.05 -3.60
CA TYR A 66 8.74 -9.22 -2.95
C TYR A 66 7.27 -9.35 -3.31
N ILE A 67 6.91 -10.44 -3.98
CA ILE A 67 5.65 -10.54 -4.71
C ILE A 67 4.76 -11.59 -4.07
N HIS A 68 3.63 -11.14 -3.54
CA HIS A 68 2.55 -12.00 -3.10
C HIS A 68 1.53 -12.13 -4.23
N VAL A 69 1.21 -13.37 -4.58
CA VAL A 69 0.14 -13.68 -5.53
C VAL A 69 -0.98 -14.41 -4.81
N ASP A 70 -2.19 -13.86 -4.86
CA ASP A 70 -3.38 -14.43 -4.24
C ASP A 70 -3.49 -15.95 -4.53
N LYS A 71 -3.81 -16.74 -3.51
CA LYS A 71 -3.88 -18.21 -3.57
C LYS A 71 -4.78 -18.73 -4.70
N ARG A 72 -5.79 -17.96 -5.12
CA ARG A 72 -6.76 -18.29 -6.17
C ARG A 72 -6.26 -17.96 -7.58
N SER A 73 -5.20 -17.17 -7.71
CA SER A 73 -4.69 -16.68 -9.01
C SER A 73 -3.49 -17.51 -9.52
N ASN A 74 -3.71 -18.81 -9.80
CA ASN A 74 -2.63 -19.74 -10.15
C ASN A 74 -1.92 -19.42 -11.48
N TYR A 75 -2.66 -19.09 -12.54
CA TYR A 75 -2.06 -18.55 -13.78
C TYR A 75 -1.10 -17.40 -13.50
N LEU A 76 -1.55 -16.36 -12.80
CA LEU A 76 -0.72 -15.20 -12.50
C LEU A 76 0.51 -15.61 -11.69
N HIS A 77 0.37 -16.53 -10.74
CA HIS A 77 1.49 -17.05 -9.96
C HIS A 77 2.53 -17.77 -10.83
N ARG A 78 2.11 -18.59 -11.81
CA ARG A 78 3.02 -19.21 -12.78
C ARG A 78 3.78 -18.16 -13.59
N GLN A 79 3.08 -17.13 -14.09
CA GLN A 79 3.70 -16.01 -14.80
C GLN A 79 4.71 -15.25 -13.91
N VAL A 80 4.35 -15.05 -12.63
CA VAL A 80 5.19 -14.36 -11.65
C VAL A 80 6.48 -15.14 -11.36
N LEU A 81 6.38 -16.45 -11.16
CA LEU A 81 7.56 -17.31 -10.97
C LEU A 81 8.51 -17.27 -12.17
N GLN A 82 7.98 -17.26 -13.40
CA GLN A 82 8.81 -17.23 -14.61
C GLN A 82 9.60 -15.92 -14.74
N PHE A 83 8.99 -14.76 -14.44
CA PHE A 83 9.73 -13.51 -14.51
C PHE A 83 10.66 -13.32 -13.33
N ALA A 84 10.27 -13.72 -12.12
CA ALA A 84 11.09 -13.54 -10.91
C ALA A 84 12.45 -14.25 -11.04
N ARG A 85 12.48 -15.42 -11.69
CA ARG A 85 13.72 -16.19 -11.96
C ARG A 85 14.77 -15.45 -12.80
N GLN A 86 14.38 -14.38 -13.50
CA GLN A 86 15.28 -13.62 -14.36
C GLN A 86 16.09 -12.55 -13.59
N TYR A 87 15.78 -12.31 -12.32
CA TYR A 87 16.34 -11.22 -11.53
C TYR A 87 16.79 -11.68 -10.15
N GLY A 88 18.00 -11.32 -9.73
CA GLY A 88 18.52 -11.67 -8.39
C GLY A 88 17.86 -10.92 -7.23
N ASN A 89 17.20 -9.79 -7.51
CA ASN A 89 16.53 -8.92 -6.54
C ASN A 89 15.00 -9.02 -6.58
N VAL A 90 14.45 -10.11 -7.12
CA VAL A 90 13.01 -10.39 -7.16
C VAL A 90 12.73 -11.74 -6.50
N ARG A 91 11.82 -11.75 -5.52
CA ARG A 91 11.41 -12.95 -4.78
C ARG A 91 9.89 -13.04 -4.74
N VAL A 92 9.36 -14.25 -4.67
CA VAL A 92 7.92 -14.52 -4.56
C VAL A 92 7.66 -15.12 -3.18
N THR A 93 6.59 -14.70 -2.51
CA THR A 93 6.25 -15.27 -1.20
C THR A 93 5.99 -16.78 -1.34
N PRO A 94 6.61 -17.64 -0.52
CA PRO A 94 6.34 -19.08 -0.58
C PRO A 94 4.94 -19.41 -0.05
N TRP A 95 4.45 -18.61 0.90
CA TRP A 95 3.09 -18.63 1.40
C TRP A 95 2.19 -17.75 0.53
N ARG A 96 0.92 -18.13 0.39
CA ARG A 96 -0.09 -17.41 -0.41
C ARG A 96 -1.42 -17.45 0.33
N MET A 97 -1.99 -16.27 0.57
CA MET A 97 -3.29 -16.11 1.22
C MET A 97 -4.37 -15.79 0.17
N ALA A 98 -5.62 -16.12 0.44
CA ALA A 98 -6.76 -15.67 -0.35
C ALA A 98 -7.18 -14.28 0.16
N THR A 99 -6.51 -13.23 -0.32
CA THR A 99 -6.72 -11.85 0.12
C THR A 99 -7.99 -11.28 -0.50
N ILE A 100 -9.13 -11.59 0.12
CA ILE A 100 -10.44 -11.08 -0.30
C ILE A 100 -10.56 -9.57 -0.04
N TRP A 101 -11.49 -8.92 -0.74
CA TRP A 101 -11.76 -7.50 -0.51
C TRP A 101 -12.19 -7.28 0.95
N GLY A 102 -11.53 -6.35 1.65
CA GLY A 102 -11.82 -6.06 3.06
C GLY A 102 -11.35 -7.10 4.07
N GLY A 103 -10.75 -8.22 3.62
CA GLY A 103 -10.31 -9.32 4.48
C GLY A 103 -9.28 -8.92 5.53
N ALA A 104 -9.36 -9.56 6.69
CA ALA A 104 -8.34 -9.51 7.73
C ALA A 104 -6.95 -10.00 7.22
N SER A 105 -6.96 -10.96 6.31
CA SER A 105 -5.77 -11.60 5.71
C SER A 105 -4.85 -10.64 4.94
N LEU A 106 -5.34 -9.46 4.52
CA LEU A 106 -4.50 -8.45 3.90
C LEU A 106 -3.48 -7.88 4.90
N LEU A 107 -3.89 -7.61 6.15
CA LEU A 107 -2.95 -7.17 7.19
C LEU A 107 -1.99 -8.31 7.56
N SER A 108 -2.47 -9.55 7.67
CA SER A 108 -1.60 -10.71 7.90
C SER A 108 -0.54 -10.87 6.80
N THR A 109 -0.93 -10.64 5.54
CA THR A 109 -0.02 -10.63 4.38
C THR A 109 1.06 -9.56 4.54
N TYR A 110 0.70 -8.33 4.89
CA TYR A 110 1.69 -7.28 5.10
C TYR A 110 2.62 -7.59 6.26
N LEU A 111 2.09 -7.95 7.43
CA LEU A 111 2.90 -8.24 8.62
C LEU A 111 3.86 -9.42 8.39
N GLN A 112 3.42 -10.48 7.71
CA GLN A 112 4.30 -11.61 7.38
C GLN A 112 5.38 -11.18 6.37
N SER A 113 5.02 -10.41 5.32
CA SER A 113 6.00 -9.92 4.35
C SER A 113 7.05 -8.99 4.98
N MET A 114 6.64 -8.17 5.96
CA MET A 114 7.54 -7.30 6.71
C MET A 114 8.53 -8.11 7.53
N ARG A 115 8.07 -9.17 8.21
CA ARG A 115 8.95 -10.10 8.93
C ARG A 115 9.94 -10.77 7.99
N ASP A 116 9.45 -11.38 6.90
CA ASP A 116 10.29 -12.05 5.90
C ASP A 116 11.40 -11.10 5.39
N LEU A 117 11.02 -9.86 5.02
CA LEU A 117 11.95 -8.84 4.52
C LEU A 117 12.98 -8.38 5.55
N LEU A 118 12.64 -8.35 6.83
CA LEU A 118 13.58 -8.00 7.91
C LEU A 118 14.60 -9.11 8.16
N GLU A 119 14.20 -10.37 7.97
CA GLU A 119 15.03 -11.57 8.13
C GLU A 119 15.93 -11.84 6.90
N MET A 120 15.61 -11.28 5.73
CA MET A 120 16.46 -11.32 4.53
C MET A 120 17.66 -10.37 4.65
N THR A 121 18.72 -10.82 5.33
CA THR A 121 19.92 -10.00 5.58
C THR A 121 20.68 -9.58 4.33
N ASP A 122 20.49 -10.29 3.20
CA ASP A 122 21.09 -9.95 1.91
C ASP A 122 20.39 -8.77 1.21
N TRP A 123 19.23 -8.33 1.71
CA TRP A 123 18.43 -7.21 1.19
C TRP A 123 18.44 -6.03 2.17
N PRO A 124 19.46 -5.14 2.13
CA PRO A 124 19.50 -3.95 2.98
C PRO A 124 18.60 -2.83 2.41
N TRP A 125 17.30 -2.91 2.66
CA TRP A 125 16.31 -1.91 2.25
C TRP A 125 16.04 -0.87 3.35
N ASP A 126 15.68 0.35 2.95
CA ASP A 126 15.35 1.49 3.82
C ASP A 126 13.84 1.75 3.93
N PHE A 127 13.09 1.49 2.86
CA PHE A 127 11.65 1.74 2.78
C PHE A 127 10.86 0.51 2.33
N PHE A 128 9.69 0.32 2.93
CA PHE A 128 8.64 -0.58 2.48
C PHE A 128 7.61 0.21 1.68
N ILE A 129 7.27 -0.24 0.46
CA ILE A 129 6.21 0.33 -0.38
C ILE A 129 5.28 -0.78 -0.87
N ASN A 130 3.97 -0.67 -0.61
CA ASN A 130 2.99 -1.59 -1.16
C ASN A 130 2.37 -1.10 -2.49
N LEU A 131 2.23 -1.99 -3.47
CA LEU A 131 1.56 -1.72 -4.75
C LEU A 131 0.67 -2.91 -5.17
N SER A 132 -0.42 -2.63 -5.88
CA SER A 132 -1.20 -3.64 -6.61
C SER A 132 -0.80 -3.71 -8.08
N ALA A 133 -1.35 -4.69 -8.81
CA ALA A 133 -1.23 -4.75 -10.27
C ALA A 133 -1.94 -3.60 -11.01
N ALA A 134 -2.75 -2.78 -10.30
CA ALA A 134 -3.49 -1.64 -10.84
C ALA A 134 -2.90 -0.28 -10.40
N ASP A 135 -1.74 -0.27 -9.74
CA ASP A 135 -0.97 0.94 -9.51
C ASP A 135 -0.05 1.24 -10.71
N TYR A 136 0.38 2.50 -10.85
CA TYR A 136 1.42 2.89 -11.81
C TYR A 136 2.23 4.07 -11.25
N PRO A 137 3.56 4.16 -11.52
CA PRO A 137 4.33 5.36 -11.18
C PRO A 137 3.85 6.56 -12.00
N ILE A 138 3.88 7.75 -11.40
CA ILE A 138 3.59 9.04 -12.07
C ILE A 138 4.78 10.01 -12.02
N ARG A 139 5.91 9.56 -11.47
CA ARG A 139 7.21 10.24 -11.44
C ARG A 139 8.31 9.19 -11.59
N THR A 140 9.51 9.59 -11.99
CA THR A 140 10.60 8.66 -12.28
C THR A 140 11.17 8.03 -10.99
N ASN A 141 11.88 6.91 -11.14
CA ASN A 141 12.60 6.27 -10.03
C ASN A 141 13.59 7.24 -9.36
N ASP A 142 14.33 8.01 -10.15
CA ASP A 142 15.33 8.95 -9.63
C ASP A 142 14.68 9.99 -8.74
N GLN A 143 13.52 10.51 -9.16
CA GLN A 143 12.75 11.44 -8.35
C GLN A 143 12.25 10.84 -7.04
N LEU A 144 11.79 9.58 -7.07
CA LEU A 144 11.35 8.87 -5.88
C LEU A 144 12.51 8.66 -4.89
N VAL A 145 13.67 8.21 -5.38
CA VAL A 145 14.87 7.97 -4.56
C VAL A 145 15.40 9.28 -3.99
N ALA A 146 15.43 10.34 -4.78
CA ALA A 146 15.79 11.69 -4.34
C ALA A 146 14.95 12.14 -3.13
N PHE A 147 13.63 12.08 -3.28
CA PHE A 147 12.68 12.49 -2.26
C PHE A 147 12.77 11.63 -0.99
N LEU A 148 12.77 10.30 -1.13
CA LEU A 148 12.78 9.40 0.03
C LEU A 148 14.11 9.43 0.79
N SER A 149 15.23 9.69 0.13
CA SER A 149 16.50 9.81 0.84
C SER A 149 16.57 11.08 1.68
N ARG A 150 15.96 12.18 1.22
CA ARG A 150 15.82 13.42 1.99
C ARG A 150 14.94 13.24 3.23
N TYR A 151 13.90 12.42 3.14
CA TYR A 151 12.91 12.21 4.20
C TYR A 151 12.96 10.80 4.79
N ARG A 152 14.16 10.21 4.91
CA ARG A 152 14.34 8.79 5.20
C ARG A 152 13.79 8.30 6.54
N ASP A 153 13.70 9.19 7.52
CA ASP A 153 13.18 8.90 8.85
C ASP A 153 11.67 9.13 8.98
N MET A 154 10.97 9.48 7.90
CA MET A 154 9.53 9.75 7.89
C MET A 154 8.70 8.52 7.49
N ASN A 155 7.44 8.50 7.90
CA ASN A 155 6.43 7.52 7.51
C ASN A 155 5.26 8.23 6.81
N PHE A 156 4.87 7.72 5.64
CA PHE A 156 3.93 8.37 4.73
C PHE A 156 2.60 7.61 4.71
N LEU A 157 1.67 8.08 5.53
CA LEU A 157 0.32 7.53 5.67
C LEU A 157 -0.69 8.65 5.36
N LYS A 158 -1.82 8.31 4.72
CA LYS A 158 -2.87 9.30 4.47
C LYS A 158 -4.10 9.01 5.31
N SER A 159 -4.44 9.96 6.17
CA SER A 159 -5.60 9.93 7.05
C SER A 159 -6.85 10.37 6.29
N HIS A 160 -8.02 10.02 6.82
CA HIS A 160 -9.30 10.37 6.23
C HIS A 160 -9.62 11.87 6.29
N GLY A 161 -9.03 12.60 7.25
CA GLY A 161 -9.08 14.07 7.37
C GLY A 161 -10.48 14.64 7.64
N ARG A 162 -11.35 13.89 8.32
CA ARG A 162 -12.76 14.26 8.59
C ARG A 162 -13.13 13.98 10.05
N ASP A 163 -14.42 14.02 10.38
CA ASP A 163 -14.93 13.58 11.69
C ASP A 163 -14.56 12.11 11.98
N ASN A 164 -13.81 11.88 13.05
CA ASN A 164 -13.28 10.56 13.40
C ASN A 164 -14.36 9.59 13.88
N ALA A 165 -15.36 10.07 14.63
CA ALA A 165 -16.46 9.23 15.08
C ALA A 165 -17.26 8.66 13.89
N ARG A 166 -17.47 9.45 12.84
CA ARG A 166 -18.07 9.01 11.59
C ARG A 166 -17.16 8.06 10.81
N PHE A 167 -15.85 8.24 10.85
CA PHE A 167 -14.89 7.30 10.24
C PHE A 167 -15.01 5.92 10.89
N ILE A 168 -14.91 5.83 12.21
CA ILE A 168 -15.05 4.59 12.99
C ILE A 168 -16.33 3.83 12.61
N ARG A 169 -17.48 4.52 12.61
CA ARG A 169 -18.77 3.91 12.26
C ARG A 169 -18.85 3.48 10.79
N LYS A 170 -18.26 4.22 9.85
CA LYS A 170 -18.30 3.89 8.42
C LYS A 170 -17.40 2.71 8.06
N GLN A 171 -16.26 2.61 8.72
CA GLN A 171 -15.33 1.50 8.56
C GLN A 171 -15.79 0.23 9.31
N GLY A 172 -16.79 0.34 10.20
CA GLY A 172 -17.21 -0.77 11.04
C GLY A 172 -16.14 -1.17 12.06
N LEU A 173 -15.29 -0.23 12.50
CA LEU A 173 -14.26 -0.51 13.51
C LEU A 173 -14.87 -0.89 14.87
N ASP A 174 -16.10 -0.43 15.13
CA ASP A 174 -16.94 -0.78 16.28
C ASP A 174 -17.69 -2.11 16.11
N ARG A 175 -17.39 -2.89 15.05
CA ARG A 175 -17.96 -4.22 14.82
C ARG A 175 -16.86 -5.27 14.83
N LEU A 176 -17.20 -6.46 15.31
CA LEU A 176 -16.35 -7.64 15.27
C LEU A 176 -16.58 -8.39 13.95
N PHE A 177 -15.51 -8.68 13.23
CA PHE A 177 -15.54 -9.50 12.02
C PHE A 177 -14.66 -10.73 12.14
N LEU A 178 -15.01 -11.79 11.42
CA LEU A 178 -14.19 -12.99 11.27
C LEU A 178 -14.03 -13.32 9.78
N GLU A 179 -12.78 -13.49 9.33
CA GLU A 179 -12.51 -14.04 8.00
C GLU A 179 -12.54 -15.56 8.07
N CYS A 180 -13.47 -16.18 7.35
CA CYS A 180 -13.58 -17.63 7.22
C CYS A 180 -14.27 -17.99 5.90
N ASP A 181 -13.86 -19.09 5.26
CA ASP A 181 -14.39 -19.55 3.95
C ASP A 181 -14.38 -18.46 2.85
N ALA A 182 -13.30 -17.66 2.82
CA ALA A 182 -13.14 -16.54 1.89
C ALA A 182 -14.29 -15.50 1.96
N HIS A 183 -14.89 -15.33 3.14
CA HIS A 183 -15.91 -14.33 3.45
C HIS A 183 -15.59 -13.59 4.76
N MET A 184 -15.96 -12.32 4.87
CA MET A 184 -15.89 -11.54 6.12
C MET A 184 -17.25 -11.50 6.82
N TRP A 185 -17.41 -12.36 7.84
CA TRP A 185 -18.62 -12.49 8.64
C TRP A 185 -18.67 -11.42 9.72
N ARG A 186 -19.77 -10.66 9.81
CA ARG A 186 -19.97 -9.71 10.91
C ARG A 186 -20.62 -10.41 12.09
N LEU A 187 -19.92 -10.50 13.22
CA LEU A 187 -20.34 -11.28 14.38
C LEU A 187 -21.11 -10.47 15.44
N GLY A 188 -20.97 -9.13 15.44
CA GLY A 188 -21.65 -8.26 16.39
C GLY A 188 -20.87 -7.00 16.68
N ASP A 189 -21.22 -6.35 17.79
CA ASP A 189 -20.66 -5.07 18.20
C ASP A 189 -19.47 -5.28 19.13
N ARG A 190 -18.51 -4.36 19.10
CA ARG A 190 -17.39 -4.31 20.05
C ARG A 190 -17.06 -2.87 20.44
N ARG A 191 -16.39 -2.71 21.57
CA ARG A 191 -15.93 -1.39 22.04
C ARG A 191 -14.61 -1.01 21.38
N ILE A 192 -14.43 0.28 21.12
CA ILE A 192 -13.13 0.84 20.75
C ILE A 192 -12.26 0.88 22.02
N PRO A 193 -11.01 0.39 22.00
CA PRO A 193 -10.13 0.41 23.16
C PRO A 193 -9.91 1.83 23.68
N GLU A 194 -10.00 2.00 24.99
CA GLU A 194 -9.75 3.28 25.67
C GLU A 194 -8.23 3.54 25.81
N GLY A 195 -7.86 4.81 25.96
CA GLY A 195 -6.47 5.22 26.20
C GLY A 195 -5.60 5.36 24.94
N ILE A 196 -6.15 5.10 23.75
CA ILE A 196 -5.47 5.29 22.46
C ILE A 196 -6.30 6.16 21.51
N ALA A 197 -5.63 6.87 20.62
CA ALA A 197 -6.26 7.56 19.49
C ALA A 197 -6.39 6.60 18.30
N VAL A 198 -7.62 6.33 17.85
CA VAL A 198 -7.85 5.56 16.62
C VAL A 198 -7.92 6.53 15.44
N ASP A 199 -7.16 6.24 14.38
CA ASP A 199 -7.20 6.94 13.10
C ASP A 199 -7.09 5.95 11.94
N GLY A 200 -7.38 6.42 10.73
CA GLY A 200 -7.14 5.67 9.51
C GLY A 200 -7.41 6.45 8.23
N GLY A 201 -7.30 5.78 7.10
CA GLY A 201 -7.53 6.34 5.79
C GLY A 201 -7.13 5.37 4.70
N SER A 202 -6.11 5.71 3.92
CA SER A 202 -5.64 4.83 2.84
C SER A 202 -4.78 3.69 3.38
N ASP A 203 -4.99 2.48 2.84
CA ASP A 203 -4.13 1.30 3.01
C ASP A 203 -2.91 1.27 2.07
N TRP A 204 -2.66 2.35 1.33
CA TRP A 204 -1.48 2.54 0.48
C TRP A 204 -0.53 3.49 1.18
N PHE A 205 0.71 3.07 1.41
CA PHE A 205 1.65 3.79 2.25
C PHE A 205 3.10 3.54 1.88
N LEU A 206 3.99 4.32 2.51
CA LEU A 206 5.42 4.08 2.51
C LEU A 206 5.91 4.15 3.96
N LEU A 207 6.55 3.10 4.45
CA LEU A 207 7.02 3.01 5.84
C LEU A 207 8.53 2.82 5.85
N ASN A 208 9.24 3.53 6.72
CA ASN A 208 10.67 3.33 6.87
C ASN A 208 10.96 2.03 7.66
N ARG A 209 12.16 1.48 7.47
CA ARG A 209 12.58 0.23 8.11
C ARG A 209 12.44 0.25 9.63
N LYS A 210 12.80 1.35 10.29
CA LYS A 210 12.74 1.48 11.77
C LYS A 210 11.32 1.25 12.31
N PHE A 211 10.32 1.83 11.66
CA PHE A 211 8.93 1.63 12.07
C PHE A 211 8.45 0.21 11.76
N VAL A 212 8.87 -0.37 10.63
CA VAL A 212 8.55 -1.77 10.29
C VAL A 212 9.18 -2.75 11.29
N GLU A 213 10.41 -2.50 11.75
CA GLU A 213 11.07 -3.26 12.82
C GLU A 213 10.27 -3.18 14.13
N TYR A 214 9.85 -1.98 14.53
CA TYR A 214 9.00 -1.77 15.71
C TYR A 214 7.68 -2.56 15.62
N VAL A 215 6.94 -2.43 14.52
CA VAL A 215 5.67 -3.15 14.32
C VAL A 215 5.87 -4.67 14.33
N THR A 216 6.99 -5.15 13.79
CA THR A 216 7.24 -6.59 13.65
C THR A 216 7.63 -7.23 14.99
N PHE A 217 8.58 -6.61 15.70
CA PHE A 217 9.27 -7.24 16.83
C PHE A 217 8.94 -6.66 18.20
N SER A 218 8.31 -5.48 18.29
CA SER A 218 7.88 -4.98 19.60
C SER A 218 6.87 -5.92 20.25
N THR A 219 7.07 -6.15 21.54
CA THR A 219 6.17 -6.90 22.43
C THR A 219 5.50 -5.98 23.45
N ASP A 220 5.51 -4.66 23.22
CA ASP A 220 4.81 -3.72 24.08
C ASP A 220 3.29 -3.92 24.02
N ASP A 221 2.60 -3.25 24.96
CA ASP A 221 1.16 -3.35 25.13
C ASP A 221 0.38 -2.91 23.87
N LEU A 222 0.82 -1.82 23.23
CA LEU A 222 0.18 -1.25 22.05
C LEU A 222 0.20 -2.23 20.88
N VAL A 223 1.39 -2.66 20.45
CA VAL A 223 1.54 -3.53 19.27
C VAL A 223 0.87 -4.87 19.50
N THR A 224 1.00 -5.44 20.70
CA THR A 224 0.39 -6.74 21.05
C THR A 224 -1.13 -6.67 20.98
N LYS A 225 -1.74 -5.66 21.63
CA LYS A 225 -3.21 -5.50 21.63
C LYS A 225 -3.74 -5.09 20.26
N MET A 226 -3.02 -4.27 19.50
CA MET A 226 -3.45 -3.88 18.15
C MET A 226 -3.39 -5.05 17.17
N LYS A 227 -2.37 -5.90 17.21
CA LYS A 227 -2.35 -7.14 16.40
C LYS A 227 -3.58 -8.02 16.70
N GLN A 228 -3.94 -8.18 17.98
CA GLN A 228 -5.14 -8.93 18.37
C GLN A 228 -6.44 -8.26 17.88
N PHE A 229 -6.60 -6.95 18.14
CA PHE A 229 -7.79 -6.20 17.75
C PHE A 229 -8.02 -6.26 16.24
N TYR A 230 -6.95 -6.07 15.46
CA TYR A 230 -6.99 -6.05 13.99
C TYR A 230 -7.07 -7.42 13.32
N SER A 231 -6.85 -8.52 14.05
CA SER A 231 -7.12 -9.88 13.54
C SER A 231 -8.61 -10.13 13.27
N TYR A 232 -9.50 -9.32 13.85
CA TYR A 232 -10.95 -9.45 13.74
C TYR A 232 -11.62 -8.16 13.22
N THR A 233 -10.93 -7.45 12.32
CA THR A 233 -11.34 -6.14 11.81
C THR A 233 -11.52 -6.16 10.30
N LEU A 234 -12.59 -5.56 9.81
CA LEU A 234 -12.81 -5.27 8.38
C LEU A 234 -11.86 -4.17 7.91
N LEU A 235 -11.27 -4.31 6.71
CA LEU A 235 -10.34 -3.33 6.12
C LEU A 235 -9.20 -2.95 7.10
N PRO A 236 -8.52 -3.94 7.72
CA PRO A 236 -7.62 -3.66 8.85
C PRO A 236 -6.43 -2.77 8.47
N ALA A 237 -5.91 -2.90 7.26
CA ALA A 237 -4.77 -2.13 6.76
C ALA A 237 -5.08 -0.63 6.58
N GLU A 238 -6.37 -0.25 6.51
CA GLU A 238 -6.78 1.16 6.41
C GLU A 238 -6.69 1.93 7.74
N SER A 239 -6.41 1.26 8.87
CA SER A 239 -6.27 1.95 10.17
C SER A 239 -5.25 1.36 11.15
N PHE A 240 -4.80 0.11 10.96
CA PHE A 240 -3.81 -0.50 11.84
C PHE A 240 -2.52 0.31 11.92
N PHE A 241 -1.92 0.65 10.77
CA PHE A 241 -0.63 1.35 10.73
C PHE A 241 -0.75 2.79 11.24
N HIS A 242 -1.85 3.48 10.98
CA HIS A 242 -2.14 4.81 11.51
C HIS A 242 -2.25 4.78 13.03
N THR A 243 -3.11 3.91 13.55
CA THR A 243 -3.36 3.77 14.99
C THR A 243 -2.09 3.36 15.73
N VAL A 244 -1.32 2.40 15.20
CA VAL A 244 -0.05 2.01 15.83
C VAL A 244 0.96 3.17 15.76
N LEU A 245 1.15 3.83 14.62
CA LEU A 245 2.14 4.90 14.48
C LEU A 245 1.85 6.06 15.43
N GLU A 246 0.62 6.56 15.45
CA GLU A 246 0.22 7.73 16.25
C GLU A 246 0.34 7.52 17.76
N ASN A 247 0.21 6.27 18.23
CA ASN A 247 0.32 5.94 19.65
C ASN A 247 1.68 5.33 20.03
N SER A 248 2.61 5.20 19.07
CA SER A 248 3.94 4.65 19.28
C SER A 248 4.98 5.71 19.64
N PRO A 249 6.20 5.31 20.08
CA PRO A 249 7.35 6.20 20.16
C PRO A 249 7.77 6.87 18.84
N HIS A 250 7.21 6.43 17.70
CA HIS A 250 7.49 6.96 16.37
C HIS A 250 6.45 7.99 15.87
N CYS A 251 5.51 8.43 16.72
CA CYS A 251 4.41 9.31 16.32
C CYS A 251 4.86 10.60 15.61
N ASP A 252 5.99 11.19 16.01
CA ASP A 252 6.57 12.41 15.42
C ASP A 252 7.16 12.23 14.01
N THR A 253 7.13 11.02 13.46
CA THR A 253 7.62 10.70 12.10
C THR A 253 6.51 10.68 11.04
N MET A 254 5.25 10.87 11.44
CA MET A 254 4.11 10.81 10.53
C MET A 254 4.04 12.05 9.62
N VAL A 255 3.90 11.79 8.32
CA VAL A 255 3.54 12.77 7.29
C VAL A 255 2.15 12.40 6.77
N ASP A 256 1.16 13.30 6.86
CA ASP A 256 -0.22 13.06 6.39
C ASP A 256 -0.38 13.15 4.86
N ASN A 257 0.48 12.44 4.14
CA ASN A 257 0.47 12.27 2.70
C ASN A 257 1.11 10.92 2.37
N ASN A 258 0.34 10.00 1.77
CA ASN A 258 0.86 8.70 1.34
C ASN A 258 1.53 8.70 -0.03
N LEU A 259 1.71 9.88 -0.63
CA LEU A 259 2.34 10.07 -1.94
C LEU A 259 1.57 9.42 -3.11
N ARG A 260 0.26 9.17 -2.93
CA ARG A 260 -0.61 8.58 -3.95
C ARG A 260 -1.62 9.57 -4.52
N ILE A 261 -2.03 9.34 -5.77
CA ILE A 261 -3.30 9.83 -6.32
C ILE A 261 -4.25 8.64 -6.45
N THR A 262 -5.32 8.62 -5.65
CA THR A 262 -6.37 7.60 -5.75
C THR A 262 -7.61 8.18 -6.42
N ASN A 263 -8.07 7.58 -7.52
CA ASN A 263 -9.15 8.11 -8.34
C ASN A 263 -10.55 7.83 -7.77
N TRP A 264 -10.88 8.44 -6.63
CA TRP A 264 -12.19 8.30 -6.01
C TRP A 264 -13.28 9.07 -6.76
N ASN A 265 -14.25 8.36 -7.34
CA ASN A 265 -15.55 8.93 -7.73
C ASN A 265 -16.68 8.15 -7.06
N ARG A 266 -17.15 8.66 -5.91
CA ARG A 266 -18.12 7.95 -5.05
C ARG A 266 -19.46 7.69 -5.74
N LYS A 267 -19.87 8.51 -6.72
CA LYS A 267 -21.13 8.30 -7.47
C LYS A 267 -21.09 7.00 -8.28
N LEU A 268 -19.90 6.58 -8.70
CA LEU A 268 -19.70 5.37 -9.51
C LEU A 268 -19.14 4.20 -8.69
N GLY A 269 -18.23 4.47 -7.76
CA GLY A 269 -17.47 3.45 -7.04
C GLY A 269 -18.12 2.89 -5.76
N CYS A 270 -19.15 3.55 -5.21
CA CYS A 270 -19.84 3.14 -3.99
C CYS A 270 -21.20 2.50 -4.29
N LYS A 271 -21.20 1.27 -4.82
CA LYS A 271 -22.43 0.54 -5.19
C LYS A 271 -22.71 -0.67 -4.30
N CYS A 272 -21.95 -0.83 -3.22
CA CYS A 272 -22.03 -1.99 -2.33
C CYS A 272 -21.86 -3.32 -3.11
N GLN A 273 -20.97 -3.31 -4.10
CA GLN A 273 -20.70 -4.42 -5.01
C GLN A 273 -20.06 -5.64 -4.34
N TYR A 274 -19.59 -5.50 -3.09
CA TYR A 274 -18.88 -6.54 -2.34
C TYR A 274 -19.75 -7.29 -1.31
N LYS A 275 -21.08 -7.10 -1.30
CA LYS A 275 -21.98 -7.76 -0.32
C LYS A 275 -21.89 -9.28 -0.27
N HIS A 276 -21.46 -9.91 -1.37
CA HIS A 276 -21.31 -11.36 -1.48
C HIS A 276 -19.95 -11.86 -0.95
N ILE A 277 -19.05 -10.96 -0.55
CA ILE A 277 -17.71 -11.27 -0.02
C ILE A 277 -17.59 -10.82 1.45
N VAL A 278 -18.31 -9.77 1.81
CA VAL A 278 -18.26 -9.18 3.15
C VAL A 278 -19.65 -8.73 3.60
N ASP A 279 -19.91 -8.82 4.90
CA ASP A 279 -21.15 -8.33 5.54
C ASP A 279 -21.15 -6.81 5.75
N TRP A 280 -20.71 -6.06 4.73
CA TRP A 280 -20.59 -4.60 4.77
C TRP A 280 -20.68 -3.97 3.37
N CYS A 281 -20.90 -2.65 3.33
CA CYS A 281 -20.86 -1.90 2.07
C CYS A 281 -19.51 -1.21 1.86
N GLY A 282 -18.89 -1.53 0.73
CA GLY A 282 -17.62 -0.94 0.29
C GLY A 282 -17.74 0.06 -0.85
N CYS A 283 -16.65 0.77 -1.06
CA CYS A 283 -16.39 1.57 -2.24
C CYS A 283 -15.04 1.17 -2.84
N SER A 284 -14.86 1.38 -4.14
CA SER A 284 -13.55 1.27 -4.79
C SER A 284 -13.25 2.48 -5.68
N PRO A 285 -11.98 2.85 -5.86
CA PRO A 285 -11.57 3.87 -6.83
C PRO A 285 -11.90 3.44 -8.27
N ASN A 286 -12.08 4.42 -9.14
CA ASN A 286 -12.29 4.22 -10.57
C ASN A 286 -10.97 4.08 -11.31
N ASP A 287 -11.04 3.54 -12.53
CA ASP A 287 -9.90 3.56 -13.44
C ASP A 287 -9.72 4.93 -14.07
N PHE A 288 -8.47 5.35 -14.23
CA PHE A 288 -8.13 6.57 -14.97
C PHE A 288 -8.45 6.45 -16.45
N LYS A 289 -8.67 7.61 -17.09
CA LYS A 289 -8.96 7.77 -18.52
C LYS A 289 -8.06 8.86 -19.13
N PRO A 290 -7.96 8.98 -20.47
CA PRO A 290 -7.09 9.97 -21.12
C PRO A 290 -7.29 11.41 -20.60
N GLN A 291 -8.53 11.81 -20.34
CA GLN A 291 -8.84 13.14 -19.79
C GLN A 291 -8.26 13.40 -18.39
N ASP A 292 -7.87 12.35 -17.65
CA ASP A 292 -7.29 12.48 -16.31
C ASP A 292 -5.79 12.79 -16.33
N PHE A 293 -5.12 12.75 -17.49
CA PHE A 293 -3.65 12.86 -17.58
C PHE A 293 -3.10 14.11 -16.87
N HIS A 294 -3.77 15.26 -17.02
CA HIS A 294 -3.39 16.52 -16.38
C HIS A 294 -3.27 16.43 -14.85
N ARG A 295 -3.97 15.48 -14.21
CA ARG A 295 -3.94 15.28 -12.75
C ARG A 295 -2.62 14.71 -12.27
N PHE A 296 -1.85 14.05 -13.13
CA PHE A 296 -0.54 13.49 -12.79
C PHE A 296 0.56 14.54 -12.75
N GLN A 297 0.33 15.70 -13.39
CA GLN A 297 1.26 16.82 -13.47
C GLN A 297 1.04 17.86 -12.36
N GLN A 298 0.17 17.57 -11.38
CA GLN A 298 -0.09 18.46 -10.27
C GLN A 298 1.15 18.60 -9.36
N THR A 299 1.35 19.81 -8.84
CA THR A 299 2.48 20.15 -7.95
C THR A 299 2.03 20.60 -6.56
N ALA A 300 0.74 20.50 -6.24
CA ALA A 300 0.19 20.96 -4.97
C ALA A 300 0.70 20.15 -3.76
N ARG A 301 1.08 18.88 -3.98
CA ARG A 301 1.74 18.02 -3.00
C ARG A 301 2.59 16.96 -3.71
N PRO A 302 3.63 16.41 -3.06
CA PRO A 302 4.42 15.33 -3.64
C PRO A 302 3.56 14.07 -3.82
N THR A 303 3.62 13.49 -5.02
CA THR A 303 2.98 12.22 -5.38
C THR A 303 3.82 11.48 -6.39
N PHE A 304 3.98 10.17 -6.19
CA PHE A 304 4.85 9.31 -7.01
C PHE A 304 4.12 8.13 -7.65
N PHE A 305 2.96 7.75 -7.13
CA PHE A 305 2.14 6.67 -7.69
C PHE A 305 0.67 7.07 -7.80
N ALA A 306 -0.07 6.41 -8.68
CA ALA A 306 -1.50 6.58 -8.83
C ALA A 306 -2.24 5.25 -9.03
N ARG A 307 -3.54 5.23 -8.72
CA ARG A 307 -4.44 4.10 -8.96
C ARG A 307 -5.92 4.52 -9.16
N LYS A 308 -6.72 3.79 -9.94
CA LYS A 308 -6.43 2.49 -10.58
C LYS A 308 -6.18 2.60 -12.09
N PHE A 309 -5.41 1.66 -12.62
CA PHE A 309 -5.19 1.46 -14.05
C PHE A 309 -5.53 0.01 -14.41
N GLU A 310 -6.48 -0.17 -15.34
CA GLU A 310 -6.84 -1.49 -15.87
C GLU A 310 -6.79 -1.43 -17.40
N ALA A 311 -5.88 -2.20 -18.01
CA ALA A 311 -5.65 -2.16 -19.45
C ALA A 311 -6.88 -2.59 -20.26
N VAL A 312 -7.69 -3.51 -19.72
CA VAL A 312 -8.99 -3.91 -20.30
C VAL A 312 -10.03 -2.78 -20.28
N VAL A 313 -9.86 -1.77 -19.42
CA VAL A 313 -10.78 -0.63 -19.29
C VAL A 313 -10.31 0.59 -20.07
N ASN A 314 -9.02 0.92 -20.00
CA ASN A 314 -8.38 1.94 -20.85
C ASN A 314 -6.85 1.80 -20.81
N GLN A 315 -6.26 1.29 -21.89
CA GLN A 315 -4.80 1.23 -22.03
C GLN A 315 -4.16 2.55 -22.51
N GLU A 316 -4.92 3.44 -23.13
CA GLU A 316 -4.39 4.68 -23.71
C GLU A 316 -3.72 5.57 -22.66
N ILE A 317 -4.38 5.79 -21.52
CA ILE A 317 -3.81 6.59 -20.42
C ILE A 317 -2.53 5.97 -19.84
N ILE A 318 -2.43 4.63 -19.83
CA ILE A 318 -1.23 3.91 -19.39
C ILE A 318 -0.09 4.18 -20.37
N GLY A 319 -0.37 4.13 -21.67
CA GLY A 319 0.60 4.47 -22.72
C GLY A 319 1.08 5.91 -22.63
N GLN A 320 0.16 6.88 -22.50
CA GLN A 320 0.48 8.30 -22.36
C GLN A 320 1.41 8.54 -21.16
N LEU A 321 1.10 7.94 -20.01
CA LEU A 321 1.89 8.09 -18.79
C LEU A 321 3.28 7.46 -18.91
N ASP A 322 3.38 6.25 -19.45
CA ASP A 322 4.64 5.53 -19.64
C ASP A 322 5.59 6.30 -20.58
N TYR A 323 5.07 6.80 -21.71
CA TYR A 323 5.88 7.56 -22.67
C TYR A 323 6.27 8.94 -22.15
N TYR A 324 5.41 9.56 -21.33
CA TYR A 324 5.72 10.81 -20.67
C TYR A 324 6.90 10.66 -19.69
N LEU A 325 6.94 9.56 -18.94
CA LEU A 325 7.99 9.33 -17.93
C LEU A 325 9.32 8.84 -18.53
N TYR A 326 9.27 7.99 -19.56
CA TYR A 326 10.45 7.24 -20.04
C TYR A 326 10.73 7.41 -21.54
N GLY A 327 9.99 8.28 -22.21
CA GLY A 327 10.10 8.52 -23.64
C GLY A 327 9.35 7.49 -24.50
N ASN A 328 9.28 7.78 -25.80
CA ASN A 328 8.63 6.91 -26.77
C ASN A 328 9.49 5.66 -27.05
N TYR A 329 8.82 4.55 -27.36
CA TYR A 329 9.48 3.39 -27.95
C TYR A 329 10.02 3.72 -29.35
N PRO A 330 11.05 3.00 -29.84
CA PRO A 330 11.57 3.17 -31.20
C PRO A 330 10.48 3.03 -32.27
N ALA A 331 10.61 3.79 -33.36
CA ALA A 331 9.70 3.71 -34.48
C ALA A 331 9.66 2.27 -35.04
N GLY A 332 8.45 1.80 -35.39
CA GLY A 332 8.22 0.43 -35.86
C GLY A 332 8.05 -0.63 -34.75
N THR A 333 8.11 -0.25 -33.47
CA THR A 333 7.84 -1.18 -32.37
C THR A 333 6.40 -1.73 -32.44
N PRO A 334 6.19 -3.04 -32.57
CA PRO A 334 4.86 -3.63 -32.72
C PRO A 334 4.11 -3.69 -31.36
N GLY A 335 2.78 -3.82 -31.43
CA GLY A 335 1.95 -4.14 -30.26
C GLY A 335 1.71 -3.00 -29.25
N LEU A 336 2.24 -1.79 -29.46
CA LEU A 336 2.11 -0.66 -28.52
C LEU A 336 0.66 -0.22 -28.23
N ARG A 337 -0.27 -0.50 -29.16
CA ARG A 337 -1.71 -0.18 -29.04
C ARG A 337 -2.58 -1.41 -28.80
N SER A 338 -1.97 -2.57 -28.60
CA SER A 338 -2.66 -3.85 -28.41
C SER A 338 -2.55 -4.30 -26.96
N TYR A 339 -3.51 -5.09 -26.49
CA TYR A 339 -3.48 -5.71 -25.17
C TYR A 339 -3.95 -7.16 -25.27
N TRP A 340 -3.32 -8.05 -24.51
CA TRP A 340 -3.70 -9.45 -24.43
C TRP A 340 -3.76 -9.87 -22.97
N GLU A 341 -4.87 -10.47 -22.59
CA GLU A 341 -5.09 -11.03 -21.27
C GLU A 341 -5.57 -12.47 -21.42
N ASN A 342 -4.86 -13.39 -20.77
CA ASN A 342 -5.26 -14.79 -20.78
C ASN A 342 -6.39 -14.98 -19.77
N VAL A 343 -7.55 -15.44 -20.25
CA VAL A 343 -8.73 -15.76 -19.42
C VAL A 343 -8.86 -17.25 -19.10
N TYR A 344 -8.07 -18.10 -19.76
CA TYR A 344 -8.03 -19.55 -19.58
C TYR A 344 -6.62 -20.07 -19.91
N ASP A 345 -6.06 -20.88 -19.02
CA ASP A 345 -4.73 -21.48 -19.18
C ASP A 345 -4.85 -22.97 -18.91
N GLU A 346 -4.38 -23.81 -19.83
CA GLU A 346 -4.54 -25.27 -19.78
C GLU A 346 -4.12 -25.94 -18.45
N PRO A 347 -3.12 -25.46 -17.70
CA PRO A 347 -2.76 -26.05 -16.40
C PRO A 347 -3.68 -25.72 -15.21
N ASP A 348 -4.68 -24.84 -15.37
CA ASP A 348 -5.72 -24.56 -14.35
C ASP A 348 -6.93 -25.48 -14.55
#